data_AF-A0A3D0IDK9-F1
#
_entry.id   AF-A0A3D0IDK9-F1
#
_cell.length_a   1.000
_cell.length_b   1.000
_cell.length_c   1.000
_cell.angle_alpha   90.00
_cell.angle_beta   90.00
_cell.angle_gamma   90.00
#
_symmetry.space_group_name_H-M   'P 1'
#
loop_
_entity.id
_entity.type
_entity.pdbx_description
1 polymer ?
#
loop_
_entity_poly.entity_id
_entity_poly.type
_entity_poly.pdbx_seq_one_letter_code
_entity_poly.pdbx_strand_id
1 'polypeptide(L)'
;MRASPSPCARAPRRRRARARTRPWALGPIALWLALGAQPSARAEEGVCPPFPPAQPPNPSESFAGAGIVPGKHKLPRESASSGRIIELSGSGAEASADDMEGEALLILPKRADGSIAMDFVLAEGASVAASVWSPVLCATLVRVVGPSALSPAELVPSVPKGALVVPNHRYHGSAAHLRPAPAATGQAVGPDPYVPLQYGLARTGVLEGRPRFAGAGVRVALLDSAPDTTARELLHVRILPLEDGPPSEPAMHGSLVAGVISAIENNAFGIAGIAPAADLLAIPVCTPVSDPLGEECRMFDLLRGIDRAWAEDARVVNLALVGPPDPVLERAMERLRQLGILVVAAAGNEGTDRPRYPAAYPSVIGVGALDERGRRWPRSNYGASVSLLAPGVEVLSTLPADRFAFADGTSLAAAHVTGLLAVLLAGSDDPELVRSAMLDAAHRATAAPPGRRRAGAAPSQGAEAAVLPRLCDVLPALGQSCPAKP
;
A
#
# COMPACT_ATOMS: atom_id res chain seq x y z
N MET A 1 12.09 -89.03 -22.83
CA MET A 1 13.24 -88.24 -23.33
C MET A 1 13.96 -87.64 -22.12
N ARG A 2 15.27 -87.89 -22.04
CA ARG A 2 16.38 -87.41 -21.16
C ARG A 2 16.04 -86.26 -20.17
N ALA A 3 16.53 -86.17 -18.93
CA ALA A 3 17.38 -87.00 -18.05
C ALA A 3 17.32 -86.40 -16.61
N SER A 4 17.50 -87.25 -15.59
CA SER A 4 17.98 -86.94 -14.21
C SER A 4 19.34 -87.67 -14.02
N PRO A 5 20.20 -87.47 -12.98
CA PRO A 5 19.99 -86.88 -11.64
C PRO A 5 21.17 -86.02 -11.05
N SER A 6 21.04 -85.66 -9.75
CA SER A 6 21.87 -84.88 -8.79
C SER A 6 23.32 -85.42 -8.49
N PRO A 7 24.09 -85.06 -7.41
CA PRO A 7 23.97 -84.01 -6.34
C PRO A 7 25.29 -83.33 -5.83
N CYS A 8 25.13 -82.43 -4.84
CA CYS A 8 25.97 -82.17 -3.64
C CYS A 8 27.34 -81.45 -3.73
N ALA A 9 27.42 -80.29 -3.04
CA ALA A 9 28.57 -79.91 -2.20
C ALA A 9 28.15 -78.95 -1.04
N ARG A 10 28.66 -79.28 0.16
CA ARG A 10 28.64 -78.60 1.48
C ARG A 10 29.48 -77.29 1.45
N ALA A 11 29.46 -76.27 2.33
CA ALA A 11 28.92 -75.89 3.66
C ALA A 11 29.33 -74.38 3.91
N PRO A 12 29.34 -73.78 5.12
CA PRO A 12 28.27 -73.54 6.10
C PRO A 12 28.15 -72.06 6.61
N ARG A 13 26.96 -71.76 7.18
CA ARG A 13 26.61 -70.96 8.38
C ARG A 13 27.43 -69.72 8.80
N ARG A 14 26.73 -68.59 9.01
CA ARG A 14 27.02 -67.63 10.10
C ARG A 14 25.79 -67.45 11.01
N ARG A 15 26.03 -67.56 12.33
CA ARG A 15 25.06 -67.38 13.43
C ARG A 15 25.35 -66.07 14.17
N ARG A 16 24.26 -65.38 14.53
CA ARG A 16 23.94 -64.66 15.79
C ARG A 16 24.85 -63.52 16.30
N ALA A 17 24.27 -62.32 16.26
CA ALA A 17 23.92 -61.44 17.39
C ALA A 17 24.65 -61.59 18.74
N ARG A 18 25.16 -60.46 19.27
CA ARG A 18 24.58 -59.78 20.44
C ARG A 18 25.22 -58.41 20.70
N ALA A 19 24.34 -57.47 21.05
CA ALA A 19 24.60 -56.11 21.49
C ALA A 19 25.04 -56.03 22.97
N ARG A 20 25.69 -54.91 23.33
CA ARG A 20 25.77 -54.22 24.64
C ARG A 20 26.49 -52.89 24.42
N THR A 21 25.79 -51.75 24.28
CA THR A 21 25.29 -50.78 25.28
C THR A 21 26.35 -49.92 26.01
N ARG A 22 26.13 -48.59 25.87
CA ARG A 22 26.56 -47.41 26.68
C ARG A 22 27.89 -46.70 26.32
N PRO A 23 28.09 -45.43 26.73
CA PRO A 23 27.33 -44.22 26.36
C PRO A 23 28.31 -43.10 25.88
N TRP A 24 27.90 -42.17 25.01
CA TRP A 24 28.79 -41.08 24.58
C TRP A 24 28.28 -39.73 25.08
N ALA A 25 29.21 -39.04 25.73
CA ALA A 25 29.05 -37.76 26.40
C ALA A 25 28.92 -36.60 25.40
N LEU A 26 28.27 -35.55 25.89
CA LEU A 26 28.00 -34.28 25.22
C LEU A 26 29.29 -33.52 24.88
N GLY A 27 29.38 -33.02 23.64
CA GLY A 27 30.35 -32.05 23.15
C GLY A 27 29.70 -31.17 22.06
N PRO A 28 30.08 -29.90 21.90
CA PRO A 28 29.25 -28.89 21.27
C PRO A 28 29.18 -29.08 19.75
N ILE A 29 27.97 -29.05 19.21
CA ILE A 29 27.70 -29.09 17.78
C ILE A 29 27.84 -27.66 17.24
N ALA A 30 28.91 -27.42 16.47
CA ALA A 30 29.02 -26.25 15.62
C ALA A 30 28.13 -26.46 14.39
N LEU A 31 26.98 -25.79 14.36
CA LEU A 31 26.06 -25.79 13.23
C LEU A 31 26.45 -24.66 12.27
N TRP A 32 26.87 -25.04 11.06
CA TRP A 32 27.11 -24.11 9.96
C TRP A 32 25.77 -23.49 9.51
N LEU A 33 25.65 -22.17 9.64
CA LEU A 33 24.56 -21.38 9.09
C LEU A 33 24.67 -21.30 7.57
N ALA A 34 23.62 -21.73 6.88
CA ALA A 34 23.41 -21.49 5.46
C ALA A 34 23.23 -19.98 5.21
N LEU A 35 23.84 -19.48 4.14
CA LEU A 35 23.68 -18.11 3.67
C LEU A 35 22.21 -17.82 3.36
N GLY A 36 21.54 -17.11 4.27
CA GLY A 36 20.35 -16.33 3.98
C GLY A 36 20.75 -15.03 3.26
N ALA A 37 19.94 -14.62 2.29
CA ALA A 37 20.12 -13.38 1.55
C ALA A 37 20.39 -12.20 2.48
N GLN A 38 21.43 -11.42 2.18
CA GLN A 38 21.74 -10.20 2.91
C GLN A 38 20.56 -9.22 2.74
N PRO A 39 19.97 -8.70 3.83
CA PRO A 39 19.09 -7.55 3.73
C PRO A 39 19.87 -6.36 3.15
N SER A 40 19.19 -5.52 2.40
CA SER A 40 19.75 -4.28 1.86
C SER A 40 20.46 -3.48 2.97
N ALA A 41 21.62 -2.92 2.66
CA ALA A 41 22.54 -2.24 3.59
C ALA A 41 21.99 -0.98 4.31
N ARG A 42 20.67 -0.76 4.30
CA ARG A 42 19.98 0.30 5.06
C ARG A 42 19.23 -0.19 6.30
N ALA A 43 19.07 -1.51 6.47
CA ALA A 43 18.44 -2.10 7.65
C ALA A 43 19.39 -2.27 8.84
N GLU A 44 20.66 -1.88 8.72
CA GLU A 44 21.61 -1.94 9.85
C GLU A 44 21.42 -0.75 10.80
N GLU A 45 21.03 -1.10 12.03
CA GLU A 45 21.21 -0.36 13.29
C GLU A 45 20.52 1.00 13.45
N GLY A 46 19.36 1.01 14.12
CA GLY A 46 18.98 2.01 15.14
C GLY A 46 18.96 3.50 14.79
N VAL A 47 19.22 3.91 13.54
CA VAL A 47 19.29 5.31 13.12
C VAL A 47 17.93 5.73 12.59
N CYS A 48 17.37 6.74 13.25
CA CYS A 48 16.24 7.48 12.72
C CYS A 48 16.65 8.14 11.40
N PRO A 49 15.92 7.91 10.29
CA PRO A 49 16.25 8.61 9.06
C PRO A 49 16.17 10.12 9.33
N PRO A 50 17.19 10.89 8.90
CA PRO A 50 17.15 12.32 9.07
C PRO A 50 15.91 12.86 8.36
N PHE A 51 15.26 13.83 8.99
CA PHE A 51 14.26 14.61 8.27
C PHE A 51 14.97 15.25 7.07
N PRO A 52 14.39 15.18 5.86
CA PRO A 52 14.90 15.99 4.76
C PRO A 52 14.92 17.47 5.17
N PRO A 53 15.85 18.28 4.64
CA PRO A 53 15.75 19.73 4.81
C PRO A 53 14.39 20.20 4.30
N ALA A 54 13.74 21.09 5.04
CA ALA A 54 12.48 21.69 4.61
C ALA A 54 12.68 22.32 3.23
N GLN A 55 12.04 21.76 2.20
CA GLN A 55 11.91 22.47 0.94
C GLN A 55 11.03 23.71 1.22
N PRO A 56 11.45 24.91 0.80
CA PRO A 56 10.62 26.09 0.99
C PRO A 56 9.26 25.85 0.31
N PRO A 57 8.14 26.27 0.92
CA PRO A 57 6.85 26.21 0.24
C PRO A 57 6.95 26.95 -1.09
N ASN A 58 6.55 26.28 -2.16
CA ASN A 58 6.42 26.92 -3.46
C ASN A 58 5.37 28.05 -3.32
N PRO A 59 5.61 29.28 -3.81
CA PRO A 59 4.69 30.41 -3.61
C PRO A 59 3.28 30.25 -4.21
N SER A 60 2.97 29.11 -4.84
CA SER A 60 1.67 28.82 -5.47
C SER A 60 0.62 28.22 -4.52
N GLU A 61 0.96 27.87 -3.28
CA GLU A 61 -0.04 27.50 -2.27
C GLU A 61 -0.68 28.75 -1.64
N SER A 62 -1.46 29.47 -2.44
CA SER A 62 -2.51 30.35 -1.90
C SER A 62 -3.84 29.97 -2.54
N PHE A 63 -4.70 29.34 -1.75
CA PHE A 63 -6.14 29.36 -1.99
C PHE A 63 -6.64 30.80 -1.76
N ALA A 64 -6.38 31.68 -2.72
CA ALA A 64 -6.96 33.02 -2.76
C ALA A 64 -8.30 32.94 -3.50
N GLY A 65 -9.39 32.91 -2.73
CA GLY A 65 -10.73 32.79 -3.31
C GLY A 65 -11.90 33.10 -2.38
N ALA A 66 -11.77 33.99 -1.40
CA ALA A 66 -12.88 34.80 -0.86
C ALA A 66 -12.32 35.88 0.08
N GLY A 67 -12.60 37.15 -0.22
CA GLY A 67 -12.01 38.30 0.45
C GLY A 67 -12.42 38.46 1.92
N ILE A 68 -11.43 38.62 2.79
CA ILE A 68 -11.53 39.31 4.09
C ILE A 68 -10.25 40.15 4.26
N VAL A 69 -10.44 41.42 4.61
CA VAL A 69 -9.40 42.46 4.77
C VAL A 69 -8.43 42.12 5.94
N PRO A 70 -7.10 42.34 5.81
CA PRO A 70 -6.14 41.92 6.84
C PRO A 70 -6.08 42.88 8.04
N GLY A 71 -6.38 42.37 9.23
CA GLY A 71 -6.04 42.98 10.51
C GLY A 71 -4.57 42.75 10.87
N LYS A 72 -3.85 43.82 11.19
CA LYS A 72 -2.42 43.85 11.53
C LYS A 72 -2.10 43.04 12.79
N HIS A 73 -1.36 41.93 12.67
CA HIS A 73 -0.55 41.40 13.76
C HIS A 73 0.83 40.91 13.24
N LYS A 74 1.88 41.39 13.93
CA LYS A 74 3.30 41.09 13.68
C LYS A 74 3.58 39.59 13.82
N LEU A 75 4.22 38.98 12.82
CA LEU A 75 4.89 37.69 12.93
C LEU A 75 6.17 37.82 13.77
N PRO A 76 6.43 36.95 14.76
CA PRO A 76 7.74 36.85 15.38
C PRO A 76 8.70 36.00 14.52
N ARG A 77 9.97 36.41 14.50
CA ARG A 77 11.10 35.68 13.94
C ARG A 77 11.50 34.54 14.88
N GLU A 78 11.62 33.31 14.38
CA GLU A 78 12.44 32.22 14.95
C GLU A 78 13.17 31.56 13.76
N SER A 79 14.50 31.70 13.62
CA SER A 79 15.59 31.00 14.32
C SER A 79 15.67 29.50 13.99
N ALA A 80 16.67 29.14 13.19
CA ALA A 80 17.04 27.77 12.85
C ALA A 80 17.71 27.06 14.04
N SER A 81 17.22 25.86 14.42
CA SER A 81 18.05 24.77 14.98
C SER A 81 17.23 23.49 15.28
N SER A 82 17.89 22.34 15.02
CA SER A 82 17.72 21.00 15.62
C SER A 82 16.33 20.33 15.64
N GLY A 83 16.26 19.13 15.05
CA GLY A 83 15.08 18.26 15.00
C GLY A 83 14.36 18.15 16.34
N ARG A 84 13.13 18.68 16.39
CA ARG A 84 12.23 18.54 17.53
C ARG A 84 11.46 17.23 17.42
N ILE A 85 11.47 16.45 18.49
CA ILE A 85 10.46 15.44 18.78
C ILE A 85 9.16 16.22 19.02
N ILE A 86 8.22 16.13 18.08
CA ILE A 86 6.90 16.72 18.22
C ILE A 86 6.13 15.86 19.24
N GLU A 87 5.71 16.49 20.34
CA GLU A 87 4.83 15.90 21.35
C GLU A 87 3.46 15.62 20.72
N LEU A 88 3.01 14.38 20.80
CA LEU A 88 1.67 13.97 20.39
C LEU A 88 0.77 14.04 21.62
N SER A 89 -0.28 14.85 21.58
CA SER A 89 -1.31 14.92 22.62
C SER A 89 -2.59 14.28 22.09
N GLY A 90 -2.98 13.13 22.65
CA GLY A 90 -4.27 12.49 22.37
C GLY A 90 -5.28 12.81 23.47
N SER A 91 -6.43 13.39 23.10
CA SER A 91 -7.63 13.40 23.95
C SER A 91 -8.36 12.07 23.75
N GLY A 92 -8.76 11.42 24.85
CA GLY A 92 -9.46 10.14 24.82
C GLY A 92 -10.70 10.16 23.93
N ALA A 93 -10.75 9.23 22.97
CA ALA A 93 -11.92 8.96 22.14
C ALA A 93 -12.69 7.77 22.73
N GLU A 94 -14.03 7.85 22.69
CA GLU A 94 -14.93 6.74 23.02
C GLU A 94 -14.73 5.58 22.04
N ALA A 95 -14.98 4.35 22.52
CA ALA A 95 -14.79 3.13 21.73
C ALA A 95 -15.61 3.16 20.42
N SER A 96 -14.95 2.96 19.28
CA SER A 96 -15.55 2.94 17.95
C SER A 96 -15.78 1.50 17.46
N ALA A 97 -16.70 1.30 16.50
CA ALA A 97 -16.88 -0.01 15.86
C ALA A 97 -15.63 -0.50 15.10
N ASP A 98 -14.71 0.42 14.81
CA ASP A 98 -13.44 0.14 14.15
C ASP A 98 -12.34 -0.23 15.16
N ASP A 99 -12.60 -0.15 16.47
CA ASP A 99 -11.63 -0.51 17.51
C ASP A 99 -11.57 -2.02 17.69
N MET A 100 -10.37 -2.59 17.70
CA MET A 100 -10.20 -3.99 18.10
C MET A 100 -10.31 -4.12 19.62
N GLU A 101 -11.44 -4.67 20.06
CA GLU A 101 -11.69 -4.98 21.47
C GLU A 101 -10.55 -5.82 22.07
N GLY A 102 -10.08 -5.42 23.25
CA GLY A 102 -8.99 -6.13 23.94
C GLY A 102 -7.61 -5.94 23.34
N GLU A 103 -7.43 -4.98 22.41
CA GLU A 103 -6.11 -4.64 21.88
C GLU A 103 -5.75 -3.15 22.05
N ALA A 104 -4.47 -2.89 22.25
CA ALA A 104 -3.90 -1.54 22.26
C ALA A 104 -2.58 -1.51 21.49
N LEU A 105 -2.27 -0.36 20.88
CA LEU A 105 -0.95 -0.05 20.36
C LEU A 105 -0.28 0.99 21.24
N LEU A 106 0.83 0.59 21.85
CA LEU A 106 1.71 1.46 22.61
C LEU A 106 2.87 1.90 21.72
N ILE A 107 3.03 3.22 21.58
CA ILE A 107 4.08 3.84 20.78
C ILE A 107 5.12 4.43 21.72
N LEU A 108 6.32 3.87 21.70
CA LEU A 108 7.44 4.28 22.55
C LEU A 108 8.49 5.01 21.69
N PRO A 109 8.45 6.35 21.60
CA PRO A 109 9.37 7.09 20.76
C PRO A 109 10.80 7.02 21.28
N LYS A 110 11.76 6.99 20.35
CA LYS A 110 13.17 7.19 20.66
C LYS A 110 13.42 8.59 21.19
N ARG A 111 14.10 8.69 22.32
CA ARG A 111 14.48 9.96 22.96
C ARG A 111 15.67 10.61 22.27
N ALA A 112 15.89 11.89 22.58
CA ALA A 112 17.00 12.68 22.05
C ALA A 112 18.39 12.11 22.42
N ASP A 113 18.50 11.44 23.58
CA ASP A 113 19.70 10.73 24.02
C ASP A 113 19.88 9.35 23.37
N GLY A 114 18.96 8.97 22.49
CA GLY A 114 18.94 7.70 21.79
C GLY A 114 18.29 6.53 22.54
N SER A 115 17.87 6.72 23.80
CA SER A 115 17.21 5.71 24.61
C SER A 115 15.73 5.54 24.24
N ILE A 116 15.15 4.40 24.63
CA ILE A 116 13.70 4.15 24.57
C ILE A 116 13.27 3.81 26.00
N ALA A 117 12.27 4.50 26.53
CA ALA A 117 11.69 4.11 27.81
C ALA A 117 10.77 2.92 27.64
N MET A 118 10.97 1.93 28.50
CA MET A 118 10.17 0.72 28.55
C MET A 118 9.41 0.59 29.87
N ASP A 119 9.38 1.64 30.69
CA ASP A 119 8.66 1.72 31.97
C ASP A 119 7.16 2.01 31.74
N PHE A 120 6.44 1.00 31.27
CA PHE A 120 4.97 1.00 31.18
C PHE A 120 4.38 -0.11 32.05
N VAL A 121 3.10 0.06 32.43
CA VAL A 121 2.35 -0.91 33.24
C VAL A 121 1.22 -1.46 32.37
N LEU A 122 0.98 -2.77 32.49
CA LEU A 122 -0.15 -3.46 31.87
C LEU A 122 -1.22 -3.78 32.90
N ALA A 123 -2.48 -3.77 32.48
CA ALA A 123 -3.58 -4.28 33.30
C ALA A 123 -3.46 -5.79 33.56
N GLU A 124 -4.17 -6.26 34.59
CA GLU A 124 -4.30 -7.68 34.86
C GLU A 124 -4.92 -8.41 33.65
N GLY A 125 -4.30 -9.52 33.24
CA GLY A 125 -4.71 -10.28 32.06
C GLY A 125 -4.27 -9.69 30.72
N ALA A 126 -3.65 -8.51 30.69
CA ALA A 126 -3.02 -7.96 29.50
C ALA A 126 -1.56 -8.45 29.34
N SER A 127 -1.10 -8.57 28.10
CA SER A 127 0.23 -9.05 27.74
C SER A 127 0.73 -8.41 26.46
N VAL A 128 2.05 -8.33 26.29
CA VAL A 128 2.66 -7.92 25.03
C VAL A 128 2.58 -9.07 24.03
N ALA A 129 1.84 -8.89 22.94
CA ALA A 129 1.75 -9.85 21.85
C ALA A 129 2.91 -9.69 20.85
N ALA A 130 3.32 -8.46 20.58
CA ALA A 130 4.43 -8.16 19.67
C ALA A 130 5.11 -6.83 20.04
N SER A 131 6.39 -6.71 19.70
CA SER A 131 7.17 -5.48 19.86
C SER A 131 8.12 -5.34 18.68
N VAL A 132 8.02 -4.25 17.92
CA VAL A 132 8.80 -4.03 16.70
C VAL A 132 9.34 -2.60 16.66
N TRP A 133 10.55 -2.43 16.14
CA TRP A 133 11.10 -1.10 15.87
C TRP A 133 10.58 -0.56 14.54
N SER A 134 10.02 0.65 14.55
CA SER A 134 9.60 1.36 13.33
C SER A 134 10.63 2.42 12.95
N PRO A 135 11.42 2.22 11.86
CA PRO A 135 12.32 3.23 11.36
C PRO A 135 11.59 4.47 10.82
N VAL A 136 10.39 4.34 10.27
CA VAL A 136 9.62 5.48 9.74
C VAL A 136 9.12 6.37 10.87
N LEU A 137 8.62 5.78 11.96
CA LEU A 137 8.09 6.52 13.10
C LEU A 137 9.14 6.89 14.16
N CYS A 138 10.33 6.27 14.11
CA CYS A 138 11.36 6.41 15.15
C CYS A 138 10.86 5.99 16.53
N ALA A 139 10.12 4.89 16.59
CA ALA A 139 9.49 4.41 17.80
C ALA A 139 9.45 2.89 17.84
N THR A 140 9.45 2.32 19.05
CA THR A 140 9.03 0.94 19.24
C THR A 140 7.51 0.89 19.27
N LEU A 141 6.93 0.07 18.40
CA LEU A 141 5.52 -0.26 18.37
C LEU A 141 5.31 -1.52 19.20
N VAL A 142 4.49 -1.42 20.25
CA VAL A 142 4.16 -2.54 21.13
C VAL A 142 2.68 -2.85 20.99
N ARG A 143 2.35 -4.04 20.48
CA ARG A 143 0.99 -4.55 20.43
C ARG A 143 0.68 -5.26 21.75
N VAL A 144 -0.32 -4.75 22.45
CA VAL A 144 -0.81 -5.29 23.71
C VAL A 144 -2.16 -5.97 23.45
N VAL A 145 -2.34 -7.16 23.99
CA VAL A 145 -3.60 -7.92 23.95
C VAL A 145 -4.03 -8.23 25.38
N GLY A 146 -5.33 -8.20 25.65
CA GLY A 146 -5.89 -8.45 26.98
C GLY A 146 -7.41 -8.64 26.96
N PRO A 147 -8.08 -8.49 28.11
CA PRO A 147 -9.53 -8.67 28.21
C PRO A 147 -10.29 -7.72 27.28
N SER A 148 -11.25 -8.24 26.50
CA SER A 148 -11.99 -7.47 25.48
C SER A 148 -12.83 -6.33 26.05
N ALA A 149 -13.18 -6.40 27.34
CA ALA A 149 -13.93 -5.36 28.05
C ALA A 149 -13.09 -4.12 28.39
N LEU A 150 -11.76 -4.18 28.28
CA LEU A 150 -10.88 -3.05 28.60
C LEU A 150 -10.60 -2.22 27.35
N SER A 151 -10.71 -0.90 27.49
CA SER A 151 -10.26 0.06 26.49
C SER A 151 -8.73 0.06 26.34
N PRO A 152 -8.18 0.63 25.25
CA PRO A 152 -6.74 0.71 25.07
C PRO A 152 -5.99 1.38 26.25
N ALA A 153 -6.54 2.46 26.79
CA ALA A 153 -5.97 3.17 27.93
C ALA A 153 -6.05 2.36 29.24
N GLU A 154 -7.08 1.53 29.40
CA GLU A 154 -7.19 0.62 30.54
C GLU A 154 -6.24 -0.58 30.41
N LEU A 155 -5.97 -1.07 29.20
CA LEU A 155 -4.97 -2.13 28.98
C LEU A 155 -3.55 -1.68 29.34
N VAL A 156 -3.24 -0.39 29.13
CA VAL A 156 -1.92 0.20 29.42
C VAL A 156 -2.09 1.45 30.31
N PRO A 157 -2.40 1.27 31.62
CA PRO A 157 -2.79 2.36 32.51
C PRO A 157 -1.67 3.37 32.82
N SER A 158 -0.41 3.01 32.59
CA SER A 158 0.72 3.90 32.82
C SER A 158 1.76 3.73 31.71
N VAL A 159 2.19 4.85 31.14
CA VAL A 159 3.21 4.91 30.08
C VAL A 159 4.26 5.96 30.40
N PRO A 160 5.49 5.81 29.87
CA PRO A 160 6.52 6.82 30.05
C PRO A 160 6.16 8.14 29.35
N LYS A 161 6.73 9.25 29.82
CA LYS A 161 6.50 10.56 29.22
C LYS A 161 6.83 10.55 27.72
N GLY A 162 5.87 11.01 26.91
CA GLY A 162 5.98 11.11 25.46
C GLY A 162 5.53 9.86 24.69
N ALA A 163 5.28 8.74 25.37
CA ALA A 163 4.65 7.58 24.76
C ALA A 163 3.14 7.80 24.56
N LEU A 164 2.57 7.01 23.65
CA LEU A 164 1.13 7.04 23.36
C LEU A 164 0.53 5.66 23.47
N VAL A 165 -0.73 5.63 23.88
CA VAL A 165 -1.58 4.45 23.76
C VAL A 165 -2.70 4.82 22.80
N VAL A 166 -2.81 4.08 21.70
CA VAL A 166 -3.87 4.27 20.69
C VAL A 166 -4.59 2.94 20.43
N PRO A 167 -5.83 2.96 19.90
CA PRO A 167 -6.49 1.75 19.47
C PRO A 167 -5.71 1.05 18.34
N ASN A 168 -5.75 -0.28 18.30
CA ASN A 168 -5.32 -1.04 17.11
C ASN A 168 -6.45 -1.04 16.08
N HIS A 169 -6.73 0.11 15.46
CA HIS A 169 -7.88 0.29 14.57
C HIS A 169 -7.93 -0.72 13.42
N ARG A 170 -9.16 -1.07 13.02
CA ARG A 170 -9.48 -1.79 11.79
C ARG A 170 -9.63 -0.83 10.62
N TYR A 171 -9.08 -1.24 9.49
CA TYR A 171 -9.28 -0.64 8.18
C TYR A 171 -9.86 -1.70 7.26
N HIS A 172 -10.57 -1.27 6.22
CA HIS A 172 -11.24 -2.16 5.30
C HIS A 172 -10.97 -1.79 3.84
N GLY A 173 -10.58 -2.79 3.05
CA GLY A 173 -10.56 -2.73 1.59
C GLY A 173 -11.82 -3.39 1.04
N SER A 174 -12.40 -2.82 -0.02
CA SER A 174 -13.51 -3.47 -0.71
C SER A 174 -13.63 -3.05 -2.17
N ALA A 175 -14.04 -4.01 -2.99
CA ALA A 175 -14.58 -3.79 -4.33
C ALA A 175 -16.04 -4.26 -4.39
N ALA A 176 -16.75 -3.86 -5.44
CA ALA A 176 -18.16 -4.19 -5.65
C ALA A 176 -18.45 -4.61 -7.10
N HIS A 177 -19.64 -5.17 -7.30
CA HIS A 177 -20.21 -5.50 -8.62
C HIS A 177 -19.28 -6.35 -9.51
N LEU A 178 -18.80 -7.47 -8.97
CA LEU A 178 -17.97 -8.39 -9.73
C LEU A 178 -18.74 -8.97 -10.93
N ARG A 179 -18.31 -8.64 -12.14
CA ARG A 179 -18.82 -9.21 -13.38
C ARG A 179 -17.69 -9.92 -14.11
N PRO A 180 -17.69 -11.26 -14.19
CA PRO A 180 -16.67 -12.01 -14.92
C PRO A 180 -16.50 -11.49 -16.35
N ALA A 181 -15.24 -11.39 -16.78
CA ALA A 181 -14.93 -11.14 -18.17
C ALA A 181 -15.14 -12.43 -19.00
N PRO A 182 -15.30 -12.33 -20.33
CA PRO A 182 -15.22 -13.50 -21.21
C PRO A 182 -13.95 -14.31 -20.94
N ALA A 183 -13.90 -15.57 -21.35
CA ALA A 183 -12.67 -16.36 -21.21
C ALA A 183 -11.57 -15.80 -22.15
N ALA A 184 -10.32 -15.77 -21.66
CA ALA A 184 -9.19 -15.29 -22.46
C ALA A 184 -8.83 -16.35 -23.49
N THR A 185 -9.20 -16.12 -24.75
CA THR A 185 -8.67 -16.91 -25.86
C THR A 185 -7.26 -16.40 -26.15
N GLY A 186 -6.26 -16.94 -25.45
CA GLY A 186 -4.87 -16.57 -25.68
C GLY A 186 -4.45 -16.88 -27.12
N GLN A 187 -3.87 -15.91 -27.80
CA GLN A 187 -3.11 -16.17 -29.03
C GLN A 187 -1.65 -16.43 -28.68
N ALA A 188 -0.92 -17.19 -29.50
CA ALA A 188 0.49 -17.50 -29.23
C ALA A 188 1.41 -16.26 -29.38
N VAL A 189 0.97 -15.26 -30.14
CA VAL A 189 1.64 -13.98 -30.39
C VAL A 189 0.56 -12.95 -30.67
N GLY A 190 0.64 -11.76 -30.05
CA GLY A 190 -0.32 -10.68 -30.27
C GLY A 190 -0.41 -9.69 -29.11
N PRO A 191 -1.15 -8.59 -29.27
CA PRO A 191 -1.45 -7.68 -28.17
C PRO A 191 -2.38 -8.37 -27.16
N ASP A 192 -2.41 -7.84 -25.93
CA ASP A 192 -3.27 -8.38 -24.87
C ASP A 192 -4.75 -8.20 -25.25
N PRO A 193 -5.55 -9.29 -25.26
CA PRO A 193 -6.87 -9.30 -25.88
C PRO A 193 -7.88 -8.38 -25.19
N TYR A 194 -7.66 -8.01 -23.93
CA TYR A 194 -8.58 -7.14 -23.19
C TYR A 194 -8.17 -5.68 -23.07
N VAL A 195 -7.02 -5.27 -23.61
CA VAL A 195 -6.65 -3.84 -23.66
C VAL A 195 -7.75 -2.97 -24.27
N PRO A 196 -8.47 -3.37 -25.34
CA PRO A 196 -9.59 -2.59 -25.87
C PRO A 196 -10.77 -2.38 -24.91
N LEU A 197 -10.88 -3.22 -23.86
CA LEU A 197 -11.92 -3.13 -22.84
C LEU A 197 -11.49 -2.27 -21.62
N GLN A 198 -10.22 -1.88 -21.53
CA GLN A 198 -9.66 -1.14 -20.40
C GLN A 198 -9.76 0.37 -20.63
N TYR A 199 -10.95 0.95 -20.46
CA TYR A 199 -11.14 2.40 -20.62
C TYR A 199 -10.25 3.21 -19.64
N GLY A 200 -9.99 2.67 -18.44
CA GLY A 200 -9.15 3.32 -17.44
C GLY A 200 -7.70 3.48 -17.90
N LEU A 201 -7.13 2.44 -18.51
CA LEU A 201 -5.82 2.46 -19.18
C LEU A 201 -5.80 3.45 -20.34
N ALA A 202 -6.84 3.47 -21.18
CA ALA A 202 -6.92 4.42 -22.29
C ALA A 202 -6.97 5.88 -21.80
N ARG A 203 -7.67 6.15 -20.70
CA ARG A 203 -7.86 7.49 -20.12
C ARG A 203 -6.56 8.10 -19.62
N THR A 204 -5.66 7.31 -19.04
CA THR A 204 -4.35 7.83 -18.58
C THR A 204 -3.44 8.22 -19.75
N GLY A 205 -3.69 7.73 -20.97
CA GLY A 205 -2.88 8.03 -22.15
C GLY A 205 -1.48 7.42 -22.13
N VAL A 206 -1.17 6.54 -21.18
CA VAL A 206 0.16 5.90 -21.07
C VAL A 206 0.50 5.03 -22.27
N LEU A 207 -0.51 4.47 -22.95
CA LEU A 207 -0.33 3.67 -24.17
C LEU A 207 0.36 4.46 -25.30
N GLU A 208 0.07 5.76 -25.44
CA GLU A 208 0.70 6.64 -26.44
C GLU A 208 2.21 6.85 -26.17
N GLY A 209 2.65 6.60 -24.92
CA GLY A 209 4.03 6.77 -24.49
C GLY A 209 4.82 5.47 -24.35
N ARG A 210 4.24 4.33 -24.71
CA ARG A 210 4.94 3.03 -24.65
C ARG A 210 6.06 2.94 -25.69
N PRO A 211 7.15 2.21 -25.41
CA PRO A 211 7.47 1.55 -24.13
C PRO A 211 8.15 2.48 -23.11
N ARG A 212 8.48 3.73 -23.48
CA ARG A 212 9.23 4.67 -22.62
C ARG A 212 8.53 4.93 -21.28
N PHE A 213 7.20 5.06 -21.31
CA PHE A 213 6.39 5.41 -20.14
C PHE A 213 5.71 4.18 -19.54
N ALA A 214 6.54 3.26 -19.02
CA ALA A 214 6.11 1.97 -18.48
C ALA A 214 6.35 1.77 -16.97
N GLY A 215 6.98 2.73 -16.28
CA GLY A 215 7.29 2.64 -14.85
C GLY A 215 8.62 1.96 -14.51
N ALA A 216 9.49 1.73 -15.50
CA ALA A 216 10.76 1.04 -15.33
C ALA A 216 11.63 1.66 -14.21
N GLY A 217 12.14 0.80 -13.32
CA GLY A 217 13.02 1.21 -12.22
C GLY A 217 12.32 1.86 -11.03
N VAL A 218 10.99 1.97 -11.05
CA VAL A 218 10.21 2.49 -9.92
C VAL A 218 9.64 1.34 -9.11
N ARG A 219 9.95 1.33 -7.81
CA ARG A 219 9.36 0.39 -6.85
C ARG A 219 8.05 0.94 -6.32
N VAL A 220 7.01 0.11 -6.39
CA VAL A 220 5.67 0.42 -5.89
C VAL A 220 5.35 -0.60 -4.79
N ALA A 221 4.98 -0.13 -3.60
CA ALA A 221 4.49 -0.98 -2.54
C ALA A 221 2.96 -1.03 -2.56
N LEU A 222 2.41 -2.23 -2.67
CA LEU A 222 1.00 -2.53 -2.51
C LEU A 222 0.77 -3.11 -1.12
N LEU A 223 0.15 -2.31 -0.24
CA LEU A 223 -0.26 -2.71 1.10
C LEU A 223 -1.75 -3.08 1.05
N ASP A 224 -2.02 -4.37 0.93
CA ASP A 224 -3.34 -4.95 0.66
C ASP A 224 -3.37 -6.41 1.16
N SER A 225 -4.34 -7.23 0.74
CA SER A 225 -4.21 -8.69 0.76
C SER A 225 -3.26 -9.19 -0.34
N ALA A 226 -2.79 -10.43 -0.23
CA ALA A 226 -1.83 -10.98 -1.19
C ALA A 226 -2.46 -11.17 -2.59
N PRO A 227 -1.82 -10.66 -3.67
CA PRO A 227 -2.23 -10.98 -5.03
C PRO A 227 -1.84 -12.41 -5.40
N ASP A 228 -2.51 -12.98 -6.41
CA ASP A 228 -2.11 -14.26 -6.99
C ASP A 228 -0.89 -14.12 -7.90
N THR A 229 0.32 -14.26 -7.35
CA THR A 229 1.57 -14.21 -8.13
C THR A 229 1.86 -15.51 -8.90
N THR A 230 0.95 -16.50 -8.86
CA THR A 230 1.00 -17.65 -9.76
C THR A 230 0.23 -17.39 -11.06
N ALA A 231 -0.62 -16.35 -11.09
CA ALA A 231 -1.31 -15.90 -12.30
C ALA A 231 -0.32 -15.29 -13.30
N ARG A 232 -0.52 -15.58 -14.59
CA ARG A 232 0.35 -15.19 -15.70
C ARG A 232 0.60 -13.69 -15.76
N GLU A 233 -0.42 -12.89 -15.44
CA GLU A 233 -0.35 -11.43 -15.43
C GLU A 233 0.49 -10.84 -14.30
N LEU A 234 0.74 -11.61 -13.23
CA LEU A 234 1.35 -11.11 -11.99
C LEU A 234 2.63 -11.88 -11.62
N LEU A 235 3.20 -12.66 -12.54
CA LEU A 235 4.41 -13.47 -12.30
C LEU A 235 5.65 -12.66 -11.88
N HIS A 236 5.69 -11.36 -12.20
CA HIS A 236 6.79 -10.45 -11.85
C HIS A 236 6.61 -9.81 -10.46
N VAL A 237 5.42 -9.90 -9.86
CA VAL A 237 5.11 -9.28 -8.57
C VAL A 237 5.83 -10.03 -7.45
N ARG A 238 6.49 -9.30 -6.55
CA ARG A 238 7.20 -9.89 -5.40
C ARG A 238 6.32 -9.79 -4.15
N ILE A 239 5.95 -10.91 -3.55
CA ILE A 239 5.30 -10.95 -2.24
C ILE A 239 6.37 -10.83 -1.14
N LEU A 240 6.19 -9.89 -0.24
CA LEU A 240 7.05 -9.62 0.91
C LEU A 240 6.21 -9.78 2.20
N PRO A 241 6.06 -11.00 2.73
CA PRO A 241 5.26 -11.24 3.92
C PRO A 241 5.86 -10.60 5.16
N LEU A 242 4.99 -10.21 6.09
CA LEU A 242 5.38 -9.80 7.44
C LEU A 242 5.44 -11.03 8.35
N GLU A 243 6.47 -11.12 9.19
CA GLU A 243 6.56 -12.16 10.21
C GLU A 243 5.36 -12.10 11.16
N ASP A 244 4.69 -13.22 11.42
CA ASP A 244 3.43 -13.29 12.17
C ASP A 244 2.35 -12.30 11.68
N GLY A 245 2.40 -11.93 10.40
CA GLY A 245 1.45 -11.04 9.75
C GLY A 245 0.26 -11.78 9.12
N PRO A 246 -0.57 -11.04 8.37
CA PRO A 246 -1.67 -11.62 7.61
C PRO A 246 -1.24 -12.72 6.62
N PRO A 247 -2.16 -13.63 6.27
CA PRO A 247 -1.91 -14.67 5.28
C PRO A 247 -1.40 -14.10 3.95
N SER A 248 -0.54 -14.85 3.28
CA SER A 248 -0.03 -14.53 1.94
C SER A 248 -0.73 -15.34 0.83
N GLU A 249 -1.83 -15.99 1.19
CA GLU A 249 -2.69 -16.76 0.32
C GLU A 249 -3.42 -15.83 -0.67
N PRO A 250 -3.51 -16.21 -1.96
CA PRO A 250 -4.10 -15.36 -2.98
C PRO A 250 -5.53 -14.90 -2.66
N ALA A 251 -5.71 -13.59 -2.66
CA ALA A 251 -6.98 -12.92 -2.41
C ALA A 251 -7.46 -12.15 -3.66
N MET A 252 -8.77 -11.97 -3.78
CA MET A 252 -9.37 -11.30 -4.95
C MET A 252 -9.07 -9.80 -4.95
N HIS A 253 -9.14 -9.12 -3.80
CA HIS A 253 -8.93 -7.68 -3.71
C HIS A 253 -7.50 -7.28 -4.11
N GLY A 254 -6.49 -7.87 -3.46
CA GLY A 254 -5.08 -7.64 -3.81
C GLY A 254 -4.75 -7.96 -5.26
N SER A 255 -5.34 -9.03 -5.83
CA SER A 255 -5.17 -9.36 -7.25
C SER A 255 -5.75 -8.28 -8.16
N LEU A 256 -6.98 -7.81 -7.90
CA LEU A 256 -7.61 -6.75 -8.69
C LEU A 256 -6.78 -5.47 -8.67
N VAL A 257 -6.26 -5.07 -7.51
CA VAL A 257 -5.46 -3.85 -7.36
C VAL A 257 -4.11 -4.01 -8.07
N ALA A 258 -3.41 -5.13 -7.87
CA ALA A 258 -2.14 -5.43 -8.53
C ALA A 258 -2.27 -5.45 -10.06
N GLY A 259 -3.34 -6.04 -10.59
CA GLY A 259 -3.59 -6.09 -12.04
C GLY A 259 -3.73 -4.72 -12.69
N VAL A 260 -4.43 -3.78 -12.03
CA VAL A 260 -4.53 -2.41 -12.53
C VAL A 260 -3.17 -1.72 -12.52
N ILE A 261 -2.38 -1.91 -11.46
CA ILE A 261 -1.08 -1.24 -11.32
C ILE A 261 -0.08 -1.78 -12.33
N SER A 262 0.16 -3.09 -12.38
CA SER A 262 1.34 -3.64 -13.08
C SER A 262 1.12 -4.93 -13.87
N ALA A 263 -0.12 -5.34 -14.20
CA ALA A 263 -0.32 -6.52 -15.07
C ALA A 263 0.59 -6.49 -16.31
N ILE A 264 1.20 -7.63 -16.64
CA ILE A 264 2.21 -7.73 -17.71
C ILE A 264 1.61 -7.31 -19.04
N GLU A 265 2.27 -6.40 -19.76
CA GLU A 265 1.84 -5.99 -21.10
C GLU A 265 2.52 -6.80 -22.22
N ASN A 266 1.82 -6.91 -23.35
CA ASN A 266 2.26 -7.54 -24.60
C ASN A 266 2.65 -9.03 -24.45
N ASN A 267 1.88 -9.79 -23.67
CA ASN A 267 2.06 -11.23 -23.45
C ASN A 267 1.00 -12.09 -24.19
N ALA A 268 0.15 -11.45 -25.01
CA ALA A 268 -0.96 -12.06 -25.75
C ALA A 268 -2.03 -12.73 -24.86
N PHE A 269 -2.13 -12.27 -23.61
CA PHE A 269 -3.02 -12.78 -22.58
C PHE A 269 -3.61 -11.62 -21.78
N GLY A 270 -4.80 -11.82 -21.21
CA GLY A 270 -5.36 -10.89 -20.25
C GLY A 270 -5.39 -9.40 -20.66
N ILE A 271 -4.87 -8.58 -19.76
CA ILE A 271 -4.95 -7.12 -19.69
C ILE A 271 -3.54 -6.52 -19.69
N ALA A 272 -3.43 -5.19 -19.74
CA ALA A 272 -2.17 -4.50 -19.44
C ALA A 272 -2.32 -3.58 -18.21
N GLY A 273 -1.29 -3.54 -17.36
CA GLY A 273 -1.21 -2.63 -16.23
C GLY A 273 -0.92 -1.19 -16.65
N ILE A 274 -1.13 -0.23 -15.75
CA ILE A 274 -0.74 1.17 -15.97
C ILE A 274 0.78 1.34 -15.94
N ALA A 275 1.50 0.56 -15.13
CA ALA A 275 2.95 0.58 -14.95
C ALA A 275 3.54 -0.85 -14.94
N PRO A 276 3.44 -1.60 -16.06
CA PRO A 276 3.85 -3.00 -16.18
C PRO A 276 5.36 -3.24 -16.09
N ALA A 277 6.19 -2.19 -16.16
CA ALA A 277 7.62 -2.27 -15.93
C ALA A 277 8.03 -1.78 -14.52
N ALA A 278 7.07 -1.39 -13.68
CA ALA A 278 7.34 -1.07 -12.28
C ALA A 278 7.61 -2.34 -11.46
N ASP A 279 8.51 -2.22 -10.49
CA ASP A 279 8.79 -3.28 -9.53
C ASP A 279 7.68 -3.27 -8.45
N LEU A 280 6.60 -4.03 -8.67
CA LEU A 280 5.51 -4.14 -7.70
C LEU A 280 5.88 -5.08 -6.53
N LEU A 281 5.87 -4.51 -5.33
CA LEU A 281 6.10 -5.18 -4.04
C LEU A 281 4.77 -5.35 -3.34
N ALA A 282 4.21 -6.55 -3.32
CA ALA A 282 3.02 -6.85 -2.55
C ALA A 282 3.41 -7.14 -1.10
N ILE A 283 2.92 -6.34 -0.16
CA ILE A 283 3.18 -6.50 1.28
C ILE A 283 1.84 -6.80 1.94
N PRO A 284 1.51 -8.08 2.21
CA PRO A 284 0.24 -8.46 2.81
C PRO A 284 0.08 -7.86 4.21
N VAL A 285 -0.90 -6.97 4.35
CA VAL A 285 -1.28 -6.30 5.62
C VAL A 285 -2.77 -6.42 5.92
N CYS A 286 -3.53 -7.04 5.01
CA CYS A 286 -4.95 -7.28 5.12
C CYS A 286 -5.27 -8.77 5.01
N THR A 287 -6.30 -9.21 5.73
CA THR A 287 -6.86 -10.55 5.67
C THR A 287 -8.21 -10.51 4.94
N PRO A 288 -8.46 -11.41 3.96
CA PRO A 288 -9.78 -11.54 3.36
C PRO A 288 -10.87 -11.84 4.39
N VAL A 289 -12.05 -11.24 4.25
CA VAL A 289 -13.21 -11.51 5.12
C VAL A 289 -14.24 -12.39 4.39
N SER A 290 -15.41 -12.61 5.00
CA SER A 290 -16.45 -13.48 4.41
C SER A 290 -16.97 -12.97 3.06
N ASP A 291 -16.93 -11.66 2.81
CA ASP A 291 -17.10 -11.09 1.48
C ASP A 291 -15.84 -11.36 0.66
N PRO A 292 -15.90 -12.11 -0.46
CA PRO A 292 -14.73 -12.43 -1.27
C PRO A 292 -13.97 -11.20 -1.82
N LEU A 293 -14.64 -10.06 -1.94
CA LEU A 293 -14.04 -8.79 -2.36
C LEU A 293 -13.69 -7.85 -1.21
N GLY A 294 -14.01 -8.25 0.01
CA GLY A 294 -13.73 -7.49 1.23
C GLY A 294 -12.49 -8.02 1.94
N GLU A 295 -11.81 -7.12 2.61
CA GLU A 295 -10.68 -7.43 3.47
C GLU A 295 -10.64 -6.50 4.69
N GLU A 296 -9.94 -6.95 5.72
CA GLU A 296 -9.69 -6.20 6.95
C GLU A 296 -8.19 -6.11 7.20
N CYS A 297 -7.72 -4.92 7.54
CA CYS A 297 -6.33 -4.62 7.84
C CYS A 297 -6.25 -4.05 9.25
N ARG A 298 -5.22 -4.45 10.01
CA ARG A 298 -4.99 -3.92 11.36
C ARG A 298 -3.98 -2.79 11.29
N MET A 299 -4.17 -1.75 12.11
CA MET A 299 -3.23 -0.64 12.21
C MET A 299 -1.79 -1.12 12.43
N PHE A 300 -1.59 -2.10 13.31
CA PHE A 300 -0.26 -2.65 13.57
C PHE A 300 0.44 -3.18 12.31
N ASP A 301 -0.29 -3.96 11.50
CA ASP A 301 0.24 -4.56 10.27
C ASP A 301 0.43 -3.50 9.19
N LEU A 302 -0.43 -2.48 9.13
CA LEU A 302 -0.24 -1.32 8.25
C LEU A 302 1.06 -0.56 8.56
N LEU A 303 1.34 -0.27 9.84
CA LEU A 303 2.57 0.41 10.24
C LEU A 303 3.82 -0.43 9.90
N ARG A 304 3.77 -1.75 10.13
CA ARG A 304 4.84 -2.68 9.74
C ARG A 304 5.01 -2.77 8.23
N GLY A 305 3.92 -2.74 7.47
CA GLY A 305 3.96 -2.71 6.01
C GLY A 305 4.57 -1.42 5.48
N ILE A 306 4.28 -0.28 6.12
CA ILE A 306 4.89 1.02 5.80
C ILE A 306 6.40 0.97 6.02
N ASP A 307 6.83 0.42 7.16
CA ASP A 307 8.26 0.23 7.45
C ASP A 307 8.92 -0.69 6.41
N ARG A 308 8.24 -1.76 5.99
CA ARG A 308 8.74 -2.66 4.95
C ARG A 308 8.81 -1.98 3.58
N ALA A 309 7.82 -1.19 3.21
CA ALA A 309 7.83 -0.42 1.96
C ALA A 309 9.00 0.56 1.91
N TRP A 310 9.27 1.25 3.02
CA TRP A 310 10.43 2.14 3.14
C TRP A 310 11.76 1.37 3.04
N ALA A 311 11.88 0.23 3.73
CA ALA A 311 13.11 -0.59 3.72
C ALA A 311 13.44 -1.17 2.33
N GLU A 312 12.45 -1.31 1.46
CA GLU A 312 12.60 -1.77 0.07
C GLU A 312 12.77 -0.61 -0.93
N ASP A 313 12.95 0.63 -0.44
CA ASP A 313 13.01 1.87 -1.21
C ASP A 313 11.81 2.06 -2.17
N ALA A 314 10.59 1.73 -1.72
CA ALA A 314 9.40 2.05 -2.48
C ALA A 314 9.29 3.57 -2.69
N ARG A 315 8.96 3.99 -3.91
CA ARG A 315 8.73 5.41 -4.27
C ARG A 315 7.26 5.80 -4.21
N VAL A 316 6.38 4.80 -4.32
CA VAL A 316 4.92 4.96 -4.19
C VAL A 316 4.37 3.85 -3.30
N VAL A 317 3.48 4.20 -2.38
CA VAL A 317 2.72 3.28 -1.53
C VAL A 317 1.24 3.40 -1.88
N ASN A 318 0.60 2.28 -2.19
CA ASN A 318 -0.83 2.18 -2.45
C ASN A 318 -1.56 1.55 -1.26
N LEU A 319 -2.53 2.28 -0.71
CA LEU A 319 -3.40 1.86 0.39
C LEU A 319 -4.85 1.82 -0.11
N ALA A 320 -5.28 0.68 -0.64
CA ALA A 320 -6.61 0.50 -1.21
C ALA A 320 -7.70 0.22 -0.15
N LEU A 321 -7.62 0.95 0.96
CA LEU A 321 -8.39 0.74 2.20
C LEU A 321 -8.89 2.05 2.79
N VAL A 322 -9.88 1.95 3.68
CA VAL A 322 -10.44 3.06 4.46
C VAL A 322 -10.68 2.69 5.91
N GLY A 323 -10.62 3.66 6.81
CA GLY A 323 -10.89 3.48 8.23
C GLY A 323 -10.93 4.81 8.99
N PRO A 324 -10.83 4.77 10.33
CA PRO A 324 -10.91 5.94 11.20
C PRO A 324 -9.62 6.78 11.16
N PRO A 325 -9.68 8.05 11.61
CA PRO A 325 -8.48 8.85 11.85
C PRO A 325 -7.64 8.23 12.96
N ASP A 326 -6.33 8.30 12.81
CA ASP A 326 -5.37 7.84 13.81
C ASP A 326 -4.11 8.72 13.77
N PRO A 327 -3.72 9.33 14.90
CA PRO A 327 -2.59 10.26 14.94
C PRO A 327 -1.24 9.59 14.63
N VAL A 328 -1.09 8.29 14.87
CA VAL A 328 0.13 7.53 14.58
C VAL A 328 0.22 7.26 13.09
N LEU A 329 -0.89 6.87 12.46
CA LEU A 329 -0.93 6.68 11.01
C LEU A 329 -0.74 8.00 10.26
N GLU A 330 -1.39 9.09 10.70
CA GLU A 330 -1.19 10.42 10.13
C GLU A 330 0.29 10.82 10.12
N ARG A 331 0.97 10.60 11.25
CA ARG A 331 2.40 10.86 11.38
C ARG A 331 3.24 9.97 10.47
N ALA A 332 2.87 8.69 10.31
CA ALA A 332 3.54 7.80 9.38
C ALA A 332 3.41 8.30 7.93
N MET A 333 2.22 8.75 7.52
CA MET A 333 1.97 9.29 6.18
C MET A 333 2.77 10.57 5.91
N GLU A 334 2.79 11.49 6.88
CA GLU A 334 3.62 12.70 6.76
C GLU A 334 5.12 12.37 6.70
N ARG A 335 5.57 11.33 7.41
CA ARG A 335 6.96 10.86 7.31
C ARG A 335 7.29 10.27 5.96
N LEU A 336 6.42 9.45 5.39
CA LEU A 336 6.62 8.93 4.04
C LEU A 336 6.77 10.07 3.02
N ARG A 337 5.89 11.07 3.07
CA ARG A 337 5.99 12.24 2.18
C ARG A 337 7.33 12.96 2.31
N GLN A 338 7.79 13.20 3.53
CA GLN A 338 9.10 13.80 3.78
C GLN A 338 10.25 12.91 3.28
N LEU A 339 10.13 11.60 3.39
CA LEU A 339 11.12 10.67 2.85
C LEU A 339 11.07 10.56 1.31
N GLY A 340 10.23 11.35 0.64
CA GLY A 340 10.08 11.33 -0.82
C GLY A 340 9.29 10.12 -1.33
N ILE A 341 8.44 9.55 -0.48
CA ILE A 341 7.56 8.43 -0.83
C ILE A 341 6.14 8.96 -0.97
N LEU A 342 5.57 8.82 -2.17
CA LEU A 342 4.20 9.23 -2.43
C LEU A 342 3.23 8.18 -1.88
N VAL A 343 2.15 8.62 -1.23
CA VAL A 343 1.10 7.73 -0.75
C VAL A 343 -0.19 8.02 -1.48
N VAL A 344 -0.82 6.96 -1.99
CA VAL A 344 -2.13 7.00 -2.66
C VAL A 344 -3.10 6.15 -1.85
N ALA A 345 -4.30 6.66 -1.58
CA ALA A 345 -5.30 5.92 -0.85
C ALA A 345 -6.72 6.05 -1.41
N ALA A 346 -7.51 5.00 -1.22
CA ALA A 346 -8.91 4.96 -1.62
C ALA A 346 -9.77 5.90 -0.76
N ALA A 347 -10.68 6.66 -1.37
CA ALA A 347 -11.56 7.58 -0.64
C ALA A 347 -12.72 6.88 0.10
N GLY A 348 -13.12 5.68 -0.33
CA GLY A 348 -14.20 4.89 0.25
C GLY A 348 -15.45 4.80 -0.62
N ASN A 349 -16.31 3.82 -0.29
CA ASN A 349 -17.40 3.30 -1.11
C ASN A 349 -18.80 3.53 -0.48
N GLU A 350 -18.96 4.54 0.36
CA GLU A 350 -20.17 4.84 1.14
C GLU A 350 -21.03 5.98 0.57
N GLY A 351 -20.53 6.71 -0.44
CA GLY A 351 -21.24 7.83 -1.05
C GLY A 351 -21.45 9.00 -0.09
N THR A 352 -20.46 9.30 0.74
CA THR A 352 -20.51 10.35 1.76
C THR A 352 -19.42 11.41 1.56
N ASP A 353 -19.62 12.60 2.13
CA ASP A 353 -18.60 13.66 2.25
C ASP A 353 -17.81 13.61 3.55
N ARG A 354 -18.13 12.65 4.43
CA ARG A 354 -17.38 12.42 5.66
C ARG A 354 -15.97 11.91 5.31
N PRO A 355 -14.92 12.54 5.86
CA PRO A 355 -13.55 12.08 5.66
C PRO A 355 -13.36 10.60 6.05
N ARG A 356 -12.55 9.91 5.24
CA ARG A 356 -12.05 8.56 5.49
C ARG A 356 -10.55 8.55 5.37
N TYR A 357 -9.91 7.76 6.21
CA TYR A 357 -8.46 7.74 6.34
C TYR A 357 -7.89 6.43 5.82
N PRO A 358 -6.70 6.42 5.20
CA PRO A 358 -5.73 7.52 5.15
C PRO A 358 -5.95 8.57 4.05
N ALA A 359 -6.93 8.38 3.14
CA ALA A 359 -7.14 9.29 2.00
C ALA A 359 -7.35 10.77 2.38
N ALA A 360 -7.94 11.05 3.54
CA ALA A 360 -8.17 12.41 4.01
C ALA A 360 -6.95 13.09 4.66
N TYR A 361 -5.84 12.39 4.87
CA TYR A 361 -4.63 13.04 5.40
C TYR A 361 -4.02 13.96 4.32
N PRO A 362 -3.61 15.20 4.66
CA PRO A 362 -3.05 16.14 3.68
C PRO A 362 -1.82 15.61 2.93
N SER A 363 -1.04 14.74 3.57
CA SER A 363 0.14 14.10 2.98
C SER A 363 -0.17 12.99 1.98
N VAL A 364 -1.43 12.57 1.88
CA VAL A 364 -1.90 11.47 1.03
C VAL A 364 -2.62 12.01 -0.20
N ILE A 365 -2.54 11.29 -1.32
CA ILE A 365 -3.35 11.55 -2.51
C ILE A 365 -4.61 10.68 -2.37
N GLY A 366 -5.71 11.29 -1.91
CA GLY A 366 -6.99 10.63 -1.73
C GLY A 366 -7.76 10.52 -3.05
N VAL A 367 -8.17 9.31 -3.42
CA VAL A 367 -8.70 9.02 -4.76
C VAL A 367 -10.14 8.51 -4.70
N GLY A 368 -11.06 9.27 -5.30
CA GLY A 368 -12.44 8.83 -5.56
C GLY A 368 -12.60 8.18 -6.92
N ALA A 369 -13.75 7.56 -7.16
CA ALA A 369 -14.04 6.79 -8.37
C ALA A 369 -14.97 7.55 -9.34
N LEU A 370 -14.68 7.42 -10.62
CA LEU A 370 -15.55 7.83 -11.73
C LEU A 370 -15.77 6.68 -12.73
N ASP A 371 -16.83 6.81 -13.53
CA ASP A 371 -17.14 5.91 -14.64
C ASP A 371 -16.49 6.35 -15.96
N GLU A 372 -16.64 5.52 -17.01
CA GLU A 372 -16.13 5.82 -18.35
C GLU A 372 -16.61 7.17 -18.89
N ARG A 373 -17.82 7.60 -18.50
CA ARG A 373 -18.41 8.89 -18.91
C ARG A 373 -17.88 10.07 -18.09
N GLY A 374 -16.98 9.84 -17.15
CA GLY A 374 -16.40 10.85 -16.27
C GLY A 374 -17.34 11.32 -15.18
N ARG A 375 -18.39 10.56 -14.85
CA ARG A 375 -19.29 10.87 -13.75
C ARG A 375 -18.78 10.21 -12.48
N ARG A 376 -18.81 10.92 -11.35
CA ARG A 376 -18.51 10.33 -10.04
C ARG A 376 -19.41 9.12 -9.80
N TRP A 377 -18.83 8.01 -9.38
CA TRP A 377 -19.59 6.85 -8.94
C TRP A 377 -20.44 7.23 -7.72
N PRO A 378 -21.76 6.96 -7.68
CA PRO A 378 -22.60 7.38 -6.56
C PRO A 378 -22.09 6.94 -5.19
N ARG A 379 -21.48 5.75 -5.12
CA ARG A 379 -20.86 5.19 -3.92
C ARG A 379 -19.47 5.73 -3.61
N SER A 380 -18.78 6.41 -4.52
CA SER A 380 -17.50 7.04 -4.19
C SER A 380 -17.72 8.12 -3.13
N ASN A 381 -16.93 8.10 -2.05
CA ASN A 381 -16.88 9.26 -1.17
C ASN A 381 -16.38 10.50 -1.93
N TYR A 382 -16.74 11.68 -1.43
CA TYR A 382 -16.51 12.97 -2.08
C TYR A 382 -16.20 14.06 -1.04
N GLY A 383 -16.11 15.31 -1.47
CA GLY A 383 -15.83 16.44 -0.59
C GLY A 383 -14.34 16.82 -0.55
N ALA A 384 -13.99 17.72 0.38
CA ALA A 384 -12.67 18.35 0.42
C ALA A 384 -11.51 17.38 0.74
N SER A 385 -11.82 16.21 1.30
CA SER A 385 -10.83 15.16 1.59
C SER A 385 -10.45 14.32 0.38
N VAL A 386 -11.08 14.51 -0.79
CA VAL A 386 -10.75 13.78 -2.03
C VAL A 386 -9.90 14.67 -2.93
N SER A 387 -8.67 14.26 -3.20
CA SER A 387 -7.73 15.00 -4.03
C SER A 387 -8.14 14.99 -5.51
N LEU A 388 -8.55 13.83 -6.03
CA LEU A 388 -9.01 13.68 -7.41
C LEU A 388 -9.89 12.44 -7.61
N LEU A 389 -10.55 12.35 -8.76
CA LEU A 389 -11.31 11.20 -9.23
C LEU A 389 -10.57 10.46 -10.34
N ALA A 390 -10.55 9.12 -10.28
CA ALA A 390 -9.94 8.24 -11.27
C ALA A 390 -10.88 7.09 -11.68
N PRO A 391 -10.62 6.39 -12.81
CA PRO A 391 -11.39 5.21 -13.23
C PRO A 391 -11.58 4.19 -12.12
N GLY A 392 -12.82 3.95 -11.72
CA GLY A 392 -13.15 3.04 -10.61
C GLY A 392 -14.49 2.35 -10.73
N VAL A 393 -15.14 2.41 -11.90
CA VAL A 393 -16.40 1.72 -12.20
C VAL A 393 -16.22 0.89 -13.46
N GLU A 394 -16.67 -0.35 -13.48
CA GLU A 394 -16.44 -1.32 -14.56
C GLU A 394 -14.96 -1.38 -14.97
N VAL A 395 -14.06 -1.38 -13.98
CA VAL A 395 -12.64 -1.55 -14.20
C VAL A 395 -12.35 -3.03 -14.37
N LEU A 396 -11.81 -3.40 -15.53
CA LEU A 396 -11.38 -4.76 -15.81
C LEU A 396 -9.99 -5.01 -15.19
N SER A 397 -9.88 -6.05 -14.36
CA SER A 397 -8.61 -6.46 -13.76
C SER A 397 -8.53 -7.98 -13.53
N THR A 398 -7.40 -8.43 -13.02
CA THR A 398 -7.08 -9.83 -12.71
C THR A 398 -7.78 -10.32 -11.44
N LEU A 399 -8.05 -11.62 -11.42
CA LEU A 399 -8.51 -12.39 -10.28
C LEU A 399 -7.61 -13.63 -10.12
N PRO A 400 -7.59 -14.26 -8.94
CA PRO A 400 -6.86 -15.50 -8.74
C PRO A 400 -7.25 -16.58 -9.76
N ALA A 401 -6.27 -17.42 -10.07
CA ALA A 401 -6.31 -18.51 -11.05
C ALA A 401 -6.56 -18.05 -12.49
N ASP A 402 -5.81 -17.04 -12.96
CA ASP A 402 -5.83 -16.55 -14.36
C ASP A 402 -7.22 -16.08 -14.84
N ARG A 403 -8.05 -15.61 -13.90
CA ARG A 403 -9.38 -15.08 -14.20
C ARG A 403 -9.36 -13.56 -14.30
N PHE A 404 -10.41 -13.02 -14.91
CA PHE A 404 -10.58 -11.58 -15.08
C PHE A 404 -12.02 -11.19 -14.78
N ALA A 405 -12.20 -10.01 -14.20
CA ALA A 405 -13.53 -9.47 -13.95
C ALA A 405 -13.52 -7.94 -14.01
N PHE A 406 -14.68 -7.41 -14.35
CA PHE A 406 -15.02 -6.01 -14.11
C PHE A 406 -15.43 -5.86 -12.65
N ALA A 407 -14.95 -4.82 -12.00
CA ALA A 407 -15.32 -4.46 -10.64
C ALA A 407 -15.38 -2.94 -10.47
N ASP A 408 -16.07 -2.52 -9.42
CA ASP A 408 -16.18 -1.13 -8.99
C ASP A 408 -15.46 -0.92 -7.66
N GLY A 409 -14.85 0.23 -7.45
CA GLY A 409 -14.25 0.60 -6.17
C GLY A 409 -13.30 1.79 -6.25
N THR A 410 -13.24 2.58 -5.18
CA THR A 410 -12.17 3.59 -5.04
C THR A 410 -10.79 2.96 -4.88
N SER A 411 -10.70 1.68 -4.49
CA SER A 411 -9.47 0.88 -4.52
C SER A 411 -8.88 0.79 -5.93
N LEU A 412 -9.72 0.52 -6.93
CA LEU A 412 -9.31 0.46 -8.34
C LEU A 412 -8.97 1.84 -8.89
N ALA A 413 -9.66 2.88 -8.42
CA ALA A 413 -9.32 4.27 -8.75
C ALA A 413 -7.94 4.66 -8.21
N ALA A 414 -7.64 4.33 -6.94
CA ALA A 414 -6.32 4.53 -6.33
C ALA A 414 -5.23 3.79 -7.12
N ALA A 415 -5.49 2.55 -7.55
CA ALA A 415 -4.57 1.76 -8.36
C ALA A 415 -4.18 2.45 -9.69
N HIS A 416 -5.13 3.09 -10.38
CA HIS A 416 -4.82 3.86 -11.60
C HIS A 416 -3.89 5.04 -11.33
N VAL A 417 -4.11 5.76 -10.23
CA VAL A 417 -3.27 6.89 -9.82
C VAL A 417 -1.88 6.41 -9.43
N THR A 418 -1.79 5.35 -8.65
CA THR A 418 -0.53 4.69 -8.27
C THR A 418 0.29 4.31 -9.50
N GLY A 419 -0.33 3.65 -10.49
CA GLY A 419 0.37 3.29 -11.72
C GLY A 419 0.83 4.51 -12.51
N LEU A 420 0.02 5.56 -12.63
CA LEU A 420 0.44 6.77 -13.34
C LEU A 420 1.59 7.48 -12.63
N LEU A 421 1.58 7.55 -11.30
CA LEU A 421 2.69 8.08 -10.51
C LEU A 421 3.97 7.27 -10.74
N ALA A 422 3.88 5.94 -10.78
CA ALA A 422 5.03 5.09 -11.07
C ALA A 422 5.61 5.38 -12.47
N VAL A 423 4.75 5.59 -13.47
CA VAL A 423 5.18 6.00 -14.82
C VAL A 423 5.88 7.37 -14.81
N LEU A 424 5.34 8.35 -14.07
CA LEU A 424 5.91 9.70 -14.01
C LEU A 424 7.26 9.73 -13.27
N LEU A 425 7.37 8.98 -12.17
CA LEU A 425 8.59 8.86 -11.36
C LEU A 425 9.73 8.15 -12.11
N ALA A 426 9.42 7.31 -13.11
CA ALA A 426 10.46 6.70 -13.94
C ALA A 426 11.26 7.73 -14.76
N GLY A 427 10.68 8.92 -14.99
CA GLY A 427 11.34 10.05 -15.64
C GLY A 427 11.66 11.22 -14.70
N SER A 428 11.49 11.08 -13.39
CA SER A 428 11.73 12.16 -12.43
C SER A 428 12.17 11.64 -11.05
N ASP A 429 13.28 12.18 -10.57
CA ASP A 429 13.81 11.90 -9.24
C ASP A 429 13.20 12.77 -8.13
N ASP A 430 12.27 13.68 -8.46
CA ASP A 430 11.61 14.58 -7.52
C ASP A 430 10.13 14.20 -7.31
N PRO A 431 9.81 13.46 -6.23
CA PRO A 431 8.45 13.02 -5.93
C PRO A 431 7.47 14.17 -5.72
N GLU A 432 7.90 15.28 -5.10
CA GLU A 432 6.99 16.38 -4.77
C GLU A 432 6.68 17.23 -6.01
N LEU A 433 7.65 17.36 -6.92
CA LEU A 433 7.39 17.89 -8.25
C LEU A 433 6.40 17.01 -9.03
N VAL A 434 6.55 15.68 -8.99
CA VAL A 434 5.60 14.76 -9.65
C VAL A 434 4.21 14.88 -9.04
N ARG A 435 4.10 14.90 -7.70
CA ARG A 435 2.83 15.06 -6.98
C ARG A 435 2.13 16.35 -7.38
N SER A 436 2.81 17.49 -7.25
CA SER A 436 2.24 18.82 -7.56
C SER A 436 1.86 18.93 -9.03
N ALA A 437 2.73 18.49 -9.95
CA ALA A 437 2.44 18.50 -11.39
C ALA A 437 1.18 17.67 -11.75
N MET A 438 1.01 16.50 -11.12
CA MET A 438 -0.18 15.66 -11.34
C MET A 438 -1.44 16.31 -10.79
N LEU A 439 -1.41 16.83 -9.56
CA LEU A 439 -2.57 17.47 -8.93
C LEU A 439 -2.97 18.74 -9.68
N ASP A 440 -2.01 19.58 -10.07
CA ASP A 440 -2.27 20.77 -10.86
C ASP A 440 -2.87 20.43 -12.24
N ALA A 441 -2.36 19.40 -12.90
CA ALA A 441 -2.93 18.90 -14.15
C ALA A 441 -4.36 18.37 -13.95
N ALA A 442 -4.64 17.70 -12.83
CA ALA A 442 -5.97 17.21 -12.49
C ALA A 442 -6.98 18.35 -12.32
N HIS A 443 -6.58 19.44 -11.65
CA HIS A 443 -7.41 20.64 -11.52
C HIS A 443 -7.66 21.32 -12.86
N ARG A 444 -6.64 21.43 -13.72
CA ARG A 444 -6.77 22.01 -15.08
C ARG A 444 -7.69 21.19 -15.98
N ALA A 445 -7.59 19.87 -15.94
CA ALA A 445 -8.44 18.96 -16.73
C ALA A 445 -9.93 19.16 -16.45
N THR A 446 -10.25 19.59 -15.22
CA THR A 446 -11.61 19.82 -14.75
C THR A 446 -12.13 21.20 -15.19
N ALA A 447 -11.28 22.23 -15.17
CA ALA A 447 -11.62 23.61 -15.54
C ALA A 447 -11.77 23.86 -17.06
N ALA A 448 -11.45 22.89 -17.92
CA ALA A 448 -11.53 23.07 -19.38
C ALA A 448 -13.00 23.22 -19.86
N PRO A 449 -13.32 24.24 -20.67
CA PRO A 449 -14.71 24.56 -21.05
C PRO A 449 -15.38 23.44 -21.87
N PRO A 450 -16.73 23.38 -21.90
CA PRO A 450 -17.51 22.23 -22.38
C PRO A 450 -17.37 21.88 -23.87
N GLY A 451 -16.60 22.64 -24.66
CA GLY A 451 -16.44 22.45 -26.11
C GLY A 451 -15.78 21.13 -26.53
N ARG A 452 -15.27 20.33 -25.58
CA ARG A 452 -14.78 18.95 -25.80
C ARG A 452 -15.63 17.88 -25.12
N ARG A 453 -16.69 18.24 -24.38
CA ARG A 453 -17.62 17.27 -23.80
C ARG A 453 -18.57 16.80 -24.91
N ARG A 454 -18.56 15.51 -25.26
CA ARG A 454 -19.63 14.92 -26.09
C ARG A 454 -20.97 15.29 -25.44
N ALA A 455 -21.88 15.83 -26.25
CA ALA A 455 -23.18 16.33 -25.79
C ALA A 455 -23.92 15.27 -24.95
N GLY A 456 -24.27 15.60 -23.70
CA GLY A 456 -25.06 14.72 -22.83
C GLY A 456 -24.69 14.72 -21.33
N ALA A 457 -23.63 15.40 -20.90
CA ALA A 457 -23.27 15.47 -19.48
C ALA A 457 -24.11 16.54 -18.75
N ALA A 458 -25.09 16.12 -17.95
CA ALA A 458 -25.75 16.99 -16.98
C ALA A 458 -24.71 17.48 -15.93
N PRO A 459 -24.82 18.73 -15.45
CA PRO A 459 -23.92 19.24 -14.42
C PRO A 459 -24.15 18.47 -13.11
N SER A 460 -23.10 17.84 -12.59
CA SER A 460 -23.13 17.22 -11.26
C SER A 460 -23.14 18.32 -10.19
N GLN A 461 -24.11 18.28 -9.29
CA GLN A 461 -24.09 19.10 -8.08
C GLN A 461 -22.94 18.62 -7.16
N GLY A 462 -22.15 19.57 -6.69
CA GLY A 462 -20.91 19.35 -5.92
C GLY A 462 -19.72 19.96 -6.66
N ALA A 463 -18.85 20.70 -5.93
CA ALA A 463 -17.65 21.31 -6.49
C ALA A 463 -16.94 20.31 -7.43
N GLU A 464 -16.66 20.75 -8.65
CA GLU A 464 -16.17 19.89 -9.73
C GLU A 464 -14.82 19.29 -9.28
N ALA A 465 -14.85 18.03 -8.84
CA ALA A 465 -13.68 17.37 -8.28
C ALA A 465 -12.62 17.21 -9.38
N ALA A 466 -11.34 17.42 -9.01
CA ALA A 466 -10.23 17.21 -9.92
C ALA A 466 -10.27 15.80 -10.52
N VAL A 467 -9.83 15.62 -11.76
CA VAL A 467 -9.90 14.34 -12.48
C VAL A 467 -8.50 13.89 -12.86
N LEU A 468 -8.22 12.59 -12.74
CA LEU A 468 -6.94 11.99 -13.14
C LEU A 468 -6.52 12.50 -14.53
N PRO A 469 -5.38 13.23 -14.64
CA PRO A 469 -4.92 13.78 -15.91
C PRO A 469 -4.38 12.68 -16.83
N ARG A 470 -4.22 13.02 -18.12
CA ARG A 470 -3.43 12.16 -19.02
C ARG A 470 -1.95 12.37 -18.74
N LEU A 471 -1.13 11.37 -19.03
CA LEU A 471 0.32 11.42 -18.97
C LEU A 471 0.89 12.71 -19.59
N CYS A 472 0.47 13.03 -20.82
CA CYS A 472 0.94 14.20 -21.55
C CYS A 472 0.50 15.56 -20.98
N ASP A 473 -0.51 15.59 -20.11
CA ASP A 473 -0.91 16.82 -19.42
C ASP A 473 0.04 17.15 -18.25
N VAL A 474 0.82 16.16 -17.80
CA VAL A 474 1.75 16.24 -16.66
C VAL A 474 3.20 16.42 -17.14
N LEU A 475 3.62 15.67 -18.16
CA LEU A 475 5.02 15.63 -18.63
C LEU A 475 5.68 17.02 -18.84
N PRO A 476 5.02 18.04 -19.41
CA PRO A 476 5.65 19.35 -19.60
C PRO A 476 6.08 20.02 -18.29
N ALA A 477 5.33 19.84 -17.20
CA ALA A 477 5.69 20.36 -15.89
C ALA A 477 6.92 19.64 -15.29
N LEU A 478 7.22 18.43 -15.78
CA LEU A 478 8.40 17.65 -15.42
C LEU A 478 9.58 17.89 -16.38
N GLY A 479 9.48 18.88 -17.29
CA GLY A 479 10.50 19.15 -18.29
C GLY A 479 10.60 18.05 -19.37
N GLN A 480 9.59 17.21 -19.50
CA GLN A 480 9.54 16.11 -20.47
C GLN A 480 8.57 16.42 -21.61
N SER A 481 8.94 16.00 -22.83
CA SER A 481 8.06 16.12 -23.99
C SER A 481 7.03 14.99 -24.03
N CYS A 482 5.78 15.32 -24.36
CA CYS A 482 4.79 14.31 -24.75
C CYS A 482 5.29 13.58 -26.01
N PRO A 483 5.22 12.23 -26.06
CA PRO A 483 5.47 11.46 -27.27
C PRO A 483 4.66 11.98 -28.45
N ALA A 484 5.25 12.03 -29.64
CA ALA A 484 4.49 12.30 -30.85
C ALA A 484 3.48 11.16 -31.05
N LYS A 485 2.24 11.50 -31.38
CA LYS A 485 1.22 10.51 -31.72
C LYS A 485 1.75 9.72 -32.94
N PRO A 486 1.83 8.38 -32.87
CA PRO A 486 2.39 7.57 -33.94
C PRO A 486 1.63 7.71 -35.26
#